data_AF-A0A3B0UA01-F1
#
_entry.id   AF-A0A3B0UA01-F1
#
_cell.length_a   1.000
_cell.length_b   1.000
_cell.length_c   1.000
_cell.angle_alpha   90.00
_cell.angle_beta   90.00
_cell.angle_gamma   90.00
#
_symmetry.space_group_name_H-M   'P 1'
#
loop_
_entity.id
_entity.type
_entity.pdbx_description
1 polymer ?
#
loop_
_entity_poly.entity_id
_entity_poly.type
_entity_poly.pdbx_seq_one_letter_code
_entity_poly.pdbx_strand_id
1 'polypeptide(L)'
;MKNLLVPLFLLASINLNAQNWSPAGDKIKTKWAEGVTPENVWQEYPRPQLERGNWMNLNGLWEYALQPKAHPMPQKYQGEILVPFCIESSLSGVGKSMMPDDRLWYKREFRVPTDWASKSIIIN
;
A
#
# COMPACT_ATOMS: atom_id res chain seq x y z
N MET A 1 -24.43 22.29 -48.64
CA MET A 1 -23.33 22.51 -47.69
C MET A 1 -23.82 22.07 -46.32
N LYS A 2 -23.52 20.85 -45.89
CA LYS A 2 -23.89 20.32 -44.56
C LYS A 2 -22.59 20.05 -43.81
N ASN A 3 -22.30 20.91 -42.83
CA ASN A 3 -21.12 20.77 -41.98
C ASN A 3 -21.42 19.67 -40.95
N LEU A 4 -20.75 18.52 -41.09
CA LEU A 4 -20.85 17.42 -40.16
C LEU A 4 -19.82 17.64 -39.04
N LEU A 5 -20.28 18.10 -37.88
CA LEU A 5 -19.50 18.18 -36.65
C LEU A 5 -19.41 16.78 -36.03
N VAL A 6 -18.20 16.21 -36.01
CA VAL A 6 -17.90 14.96 -35.28
C VAL A 6 -17.41 15.35 -33.89
N PRO A 7 -18.03 14.87 -32.78
CA PRO A 7 -17.52 15.15 -31.45
C PRO A 7 -16.29 14.28 -31.18
N LEU A 8 -15.16 14.94 -30.91
CA LEU A 8 -13.92 14.32 -30.48
C LEU A 8 -14.06 13.90 -29.02
N PHE A 9 -14.36 12.63 -28.76
CA PHE A 9 -14.32 12.06 -27.41
C PHE A 9 -12.85 11.97 -26.96
N LEU A 10 -12.44 12.86 -26.05
CA LEU A 10 -11.18 12.71 -25.32
C LEU A 10 -11.30 11.49 -24.39
N LEU A 11 -10.71 10.37 -24.79
CA LEU A 11 -10.44 9.26 -23.88
C LEU A 11 -9.36 9.70 -22.89
N ALA A 12 -9.76 10.05 -21.68
CA ALA A 12 -8.83 10.18 -20.57
C ALA A 12 -8.25 8.80 -20.25
N SER A 13 -6.97 8.60 -20.56
CA SER A 13 -6.24 7.38 -20.21
C SER A 13 -6.20 7.24 -18.68
N ILE A 14 -7.01 6.35 -18.15
CA ILE A 14 -6.94 5.94 -16.74
C ILE A 14 -5.68 5.07 -16.65
N ASN A 15 -4.62 5.58 -16.06
CA ASN A 15 -3.44 4.77 -15.74
C ASN A 15 -3.84 3.80 -14.61
N LEU A 16 -4.33 2.63 -14.98
CA LEU A 16 -4.39 1.48 -14.09
C LEU A 16 -2.94 1.00 -13.90
N ASN A 17 -2.27 1.50 -12.86
CA ASN A 17 -1.06 0.85 -12.37
C ASN A 17 -1.47 -0.50 -11.78
N ALA A 18 -1.51 -1.53 -12.61
CA ALA A 18 -1.47 -2.90 -12.13
C ALA A 18 -0.10 -3.11 -11.47
N GLN A 19 -0.06 -3.04 -10.14
CA GLN A 19 1.15 -3.20 -9.33
C GLN A 19 1.60 -4.65 -9.33
N ASN A 20 2.87 -4.89 -9.70
CA ASN A 20 3.49 -6.22 -9.72
C ASN A 20 4.19 -6.51 -8.39
N TRP A 21 3.47 -6.52 -7.27
CA TRP A 21 4.04 -7.10 -6.05
C TRP A 21 4.22 -8.61 -6.23
N SER A 22 5.35 -9.13 -5.78
CA SER A 22 5.58 -10.58 -5.65
C SER A 22 6.48 -10.85 -4.44
N PRO A 23 6.36 -12.02 -3.79
CA PRO A 23 7.22 -12.35 -2.66
C PRO A 23 8.71 -12.38 -3.06
N ALA A 24 9.57 -11.76 -2.25
CA ALA A 24 11.01 -11.73 -2.48
C ALA A 24 11.69 -13.05 -2.09
N GLY A 25 12.28 -13.75 -3.06
CA GLY A 25 12.93 -15.06 -2.83
C GLY A 25 12.01 -16.08 -2.16
N ASP A 26 12.56 -17.13 -1.54
CA ASP A 26 11.77 -18.26 -0.99
C ASP A 26 11.96 -18.51 0.51
N LYS A 27 12.52 -17.53 1.23
CA LYS A 27 12.76 -17.67 2.68
C LYS A 27 11.45 -17.70 3.46
N ILE A 28 11.28 -18.72 4.31
CA ILE A 28 10.17 -18.86 5.26
C ILE A 28 8.79 -18.80 4.59
N LYS A 29 8.67 -19.34 3.36
CA LYS A 29 7.36 -19.53 2.73
C LYS A 29 6.69 -20.80 3.24
N THR A 30 5.38 -20.72 3.36
CA THR A 30 4.50 -21.87 3.63
C THR A 30 3.51 -21.99 2.47
N LYS A 31 2.78 -23.11 2.41
CA LYS A 31 1.70 -23.27 1.42
C LYS A 31 0.65 -22.15 1.45
N TRP A 32 0.47 -21.49 2.60
CA TRP A 32 -0.46 -20.37 2.73
C TRP A 32 0.09 -19.07 2.13
N ALA A 33 1.42 -18.92 2.07
CA ALA A 33 2.07 -17.75 1.50
C ALA A 33 1.79 -17.60 -0.01
N GLU A 34 1.55 -18.72 -0.71
CA GLU A 34 1.23 -18.74 -2.14
C GLU A 34 -0.11 -18.07 -2.46
N GLY A 35 -1.04 -18.06 -1.51
CA GLY A 35 -2.36 -17.45 -1.68
C GLY A 35 -2.43 -15.98 -1.26
N VAL A 36 -1.34 -15.41 -0.73
CA VAL A 36 -1.33 -14.01 -0.26
C VAL A 36 -1.24 -13.07 -1.44
N THR A 37 -2.11 -12.06 -1.47
CA THR A 37 -2.10 -10.96 -2.42
C THR A 37 -2.24 -9.62 -1.69
N PRO A 38 -1.90 -8.49 -2.32
CA PRO A 38 -2.14 -7.16 -1.76
C PRO A 38 -3.58 -6.87 -1.34
N GLU A 39 -4.56 -7.52 -1.98
CA GLU A 39 -5.99 -7.30 -1.75
C GLU A 39 -6.53 -8.15 -0.59
N ASN A 40 -5.90 -9.30 -0.30
CA ASN A 40 -6.36 -10.22 0.73
C ASN A 40 -5.49 -10.24 1.98
N VAL A 41 -4.38 -9.50 2.00
CA VAL A 41 -3.45 -9.48 3.13
C VAL A 41 -4.14 -8.95 4.39
N TRP A 42 -4.33 -9.82 5.38
CA TRP A 42 -4.90 -9.53 6.70
C TRP A 42 -5.99 -8.45 6.69
N GLN A 43 -7.22 -8.85 6.37
CA GLN A 43 -8.35 -7.93 6.25
C GLN A 43 -9.18 -7.76 7.53
N GLU A 44 -8.83 -8.48 8.60
CA GLU A 44 -9.59 -8.51 9.85
C GLU A 44 -9.27 -7.36 10.81
N TYR A 45 -10.28 -6.93 11.57
CA TYR A 45 -10.14 -5.87 12.57
C TYR A 45 -9.20 -6.31 13.72
N PRO A 46 -8.20 -5.50 14.12
CA PRO A 46 -7.17 -5.93 15.08
C PRO A 46 -7.67 -6.32 16.48
N ARG A 47 -8.84 -5.83 16.90
CA ARG A 47 -9.46 -6.15 18.20
C ARG A 47 -10.91 -6.59 18.00
N PRO A 48 -11.18 -7.85 17.62
CA PRO A 48 -12.52 -8.29 17.22
C PRO A 48 -13.61 -8.01 18.26
N GLN A 49 -13.28 -8.06 19.55
CA GLN A 49 -14.24 -7.77 20.64
C GLN A 49 -14.55 -6.27 20.81
N LEU A 50 -13.76 -5.38 20.21
CA LEU A 50 -13.86 -3.91 20.30
C LEU A 50 -14.03 -3.29 18.92
N GLU A 51 -14.71 -4.01 18.02
CA GLU A 51 -14.96 -3.56 16.66
C GLU A 51 -15.81 -2.27 16.67
N ARG A 52 -15.45 -1.35 15.78
CA ARG A 52 -16.20 -0.13 15.52
C ARG A 52 -16.76 -0.21 14.12
N GLY A 53 -18.03 0.19 13.95
CA GLY A 53 -18.68 0.11 12.63
C GLY A 53 -18.04 0.99 11.55
N ASN A 54 -17.36 2.09 11.92
CA ASN A 54 -16.60 2.92 10.97
C ASN A 54 -15.12 2.59 11.10
N TRP A 55 -14.65 1.69 10.24
CA TRP A 55 -13.25 1.29 10.16
C TRP A 55 -12.83 1.09 8.72
N MET A 56 -11.57 1.38 8.42
CA MET A 56 -10.96 1.19 7.12
C MET A 56 -9.61 0.56 7.35
N ASN A 57 -9.38 -0.57 6.69
CA ASN A 57 -8.09 -1.23 6.69
C ASN A 57 -7.11 -0.45 5.80
N LEU A 58 -5.90 -0.23 6.29
CA LEU A 58 -4.82 0.40 5.53
C LEU A 58 -3.73 -0.60 5.09
N ASN A 59 -3.91 -1.90 5.35
CA ASN A 59 -3.05 -2.97 4.82
C ASN A 59 -3.07 -3.00 3.29
N GLY A 60 -2.04 -3.63 2.73
CA GLY A 60 -1.77 -3.65 1.29
C GLY A 60 -0.46 -2.97 0.96
N LEU A 61 -0.32 -2.47 -0.27
CA LEU A 61 0.94 -1.88 -0.75
C LEU A 61 1.14 -0.45 -0.26
N TRP A 62 2.33 -0.19 0.26
CA TRP A 62 2.81 1.13 0.65
C TRP A 62 4.09 1.44 -0.12
N GLU A 63 4.30 2.70 -0.49
CA GLU A 63 5.61 3.14 -0.96
C GLU A 63 6.59 3.09 0.22
N TYR A 64 7.81 2.60 0.01
CA TYR A 64 8.83 2.54 1.06
C TYR A 64 10.16 3.18 0.66
N ALA A 65 10.92 3.62 1.65
CA ALA A 65 12.30 4.03 1.48
C ALA A 65 13.13 3.68 2.71
N LEU A 66 14.25 3.01 2.50
CA LEU A 66 15.25 2.73 3.52
C LEU A 66 16.45 3.67 3.34
N GLN A 67 16.75 4.49 4.34
CA GLN A 67 17.84 5.46 4.30
C GLN A 67 18.48 5.64 5.69
N PRO A 68 19.71 6.20 5.79
CA PRO A 68 20.33 6.41 7.10
C PRO A 68 19.49 7.33 7.99
N LYS A 69 19.45 7.05 9.30
CA LYS A 69 18.62 7.75 10.30
C LYS A 69 18.79 9.25 10.33
N ALA A 70 19.96 9.78 9.97
CA ALA A 70 20.23 11.22 9.95
C ALA A 70 19.54 11.95 8.79
N HIS A 71 19.07 11.23 7.76
CA HIS A 71 18.43 11.85 6.60
C HIS A 71 16.98 12.27 6.90
N PRO A 72 16.52 13.39 6.30
CA PRO A 72 15.14 13.84 6.41
C PRO A 72 14.19 12.92 5.63
N MET A 73 12.89 13.24 5.64
CA MET A 73 11.88 12.52 4.85
C MET A 73 12.31 12.42 3.37
N PRO A 74 12.20 11.24 2.74
CA PRO A 74 12.68 11.02 1.39
C PRO A 74 11.78 11.76 0.38
N GLN A 75 12.41 12.33 -0.65
CA GLN A 75 11.71 12.92 -1.79
C GLN A 75 11.33 11.88 -2.85
N LYS A 76 12.00 10.73 -2.84
CA LYS A 76 11.75 9.59 -3.74
C LYS A 76 11.70 8.31 -2.93
N TYR A 77 10.70 7.48 -3.21
CA TYR A 77 10.55 6.15 -2.63
C TYR A 77 11.22 5.12 -3.54
N GLN A 78 11.72 4.04 -2.93
CA GLN A 78 12.54 3.01 -3.59
C GLN A 78 11.70 1.94 -4.29
N GLY A 79 10.44 1.81 -3.90
CA GLY A 79 9.51 0.80 -4.40
C GLY A 79 8.35 0.63 -3.43
N GLU A 80 7.75 -0.55 -3.45
CA GLU A 80 6.57 -0.88 -2.64
C GLU A 80 6.85 -2.02 -1.67
N ILE A 81 6.16 -1.99 -0.54
CA ILE A 81 6.21 -2.99 0.52
C ILE A 81 4.80 -3.42 0.89
N LEU A 82 4.57 -4.72 1.07
CA LEU A 82 3.30 -5.26 1.51
C LEU A 82 3.19 -5.21 3.03
N VAL A 83 2.37 -4.28 3.54
CA VAL A 83 2.03 -4.15 4.96
C VAL A 83 0.96 -5.20 5.30
N PRO A 84 1.11 -5.98 6.40
CA PRO A 84 1.90 -5.66 7.59
C PRO A 84 3.24 -6.40 7.74
N PHE A 85 3.83 -6.90 6.65
CA PHE A 85 5.06 -7.69 6.75
C PHE A 85 6.30 -6.83 6.95
N CYS A 86 7.28 -7.34 7.73
CA CYS A 86 8.57 -6.68 7.92
C CYS A 86 9.40 -6.66 6.63
N ILE A 87 10.25 -5.65 6.44
CA ILE A 87 11.04 -5.42 5.21
C ILE A 87 11.97 -6.58 4.83
N GLU A 88 12.42 -7.36 5.81
CA GLU A 88 13.29 -8.52 5.62
C GLU A 88 12.54 -9.73 5.06
N SER A 89 11.23 -9.80 5.28
CA SER A 89 10.44 -10.98 4.94
C SER A 89 10.24 -11.11 3.44
N SER A 90 10.09 -12.35 2.97
CA SER A 90 9.72 -12.64 1.58
C SER A 90 8.38 -11.99 1.22
N LEU A 91 7.36 -12.14 2.08
CA LEU A 91 6.01 -11.62 1.84
C LEU A 91 5.92 -10.09 1.83
N SER A 92 6.92 -9.36 2.34
CA SER A 92 6.96 -7.90 2.13
C SER A 92 7.16 -7.52 0.67
N GLY A 93 7.70 -8.42 -0.15
CA GLY A 93 8.16 -8.15 -1.52
C GLY A 93 9.50 -7.43 -1.60
N VAL A 94 10.09 -7.03 -0.47
CA VAL A 94 11.36 -6.29 -0.43
C VAL A 94 12.54 -7.19 -0.11
N GLY A 95 12.47 -7.96 0.97
CA GLY A 95 13.52 -8.93 1.36
C GLY A 95 14.89 -8.30 1.68
N LYS A 96 14.92 -7.05 2.16
CA LYS A 96 16.17 -6.33 2.49
C LYS A 96 16.39 -6.29 4.00
N SER A 97 17.64 -6.45 4.42
CA SER A 97 18.04 -6.24 5.82
C SER A 97 18.02 -4.76 6.19
N MET A 98 17.56 -4.45 7.39
CA MET A 98 17.66 -3.13 8.02
C MET A 98 18.75 -3.15 9.12
N MET A 99 19.62 -2.14 9.12
CA MET A 99 20.67 -1.96 10.13
C MET A 99 20.21 -1.01 11.25
N PRO A 100 20.87 -1.03 12.43
CA PRO A 100 20.52 -0.13 13.55
C PRO A 100 20.57 1.36 13.21
N ASP A 101 21.34 1.77 12.20
CA ASP A 101 21.48 3.17 11.80
C ASP A 101 20.58 3.54 10.62
N ASP A 102 19.70 2.63 10.19
CA ASP A 102 18.72 2.88 9.12
C ASP A 102 17.38 3.38 9.68
N ARG A 103 16.64 4.07 8.83
CA ARG A 103 15.25 4.48 9.02
C ARG A 103 14.44 4.03 7.82
N LEU A 104 13.39 3.27 8.10
CA LEU A 104 12.40 2.87 7.12
C LEU A 104 11.22 3.83 7.12
N TRP A 105 10.93 4.41 5.96
CA TRP A 105 9.80 5.29 5.71
C TRP A 105 8.72 4.55 4.93
N TYR A 106 7.47 4.85 5.25
CA TYR A 106 6.28 4.35 4.56
C TYR A 106 5.43 5.53 4.10
N LYS A 107 4.86 5.45 2.89
CA LYS A 107 3.88 6.41 2.38
C LYS A 107 2.73 5.68 1.71
N ARG A 108 1.51 6.11 2.02
CA ARG A 108 0.29 5.68 1.37
C ARG A 108 -0.70 6.82 1.33
N GLU A 109 -1.34 6.97 0.18
CA GLU A 109 -2.46 7.88 0.00
C GLU A 109 -3.75 7.07 0.06
N PHE A 110 -4.74 7.58 0.79
CA PHE A 110 -6.05 6.95 0.89
C PHE A 110 -7.13 8.03 0.99
N ARG A 111 -8.36 7.65 0.67
CA ARG A 111 -9.52 8.54 0.73
C ARG A 111 -10.33 8.21 1.98
N VAL A 112 -10.57 9.22 2.79
CA VAL A 112 -11.50 9.11 3.91
C VAL A 112 -12.93 9.07 3.35
N PRO A 113 -13.78 8.11 3.76
CA PRO A 113 -15.19 8.09 3.39
C PRO A 113 -15.90 9.40 3.75
N THR A 114 -16.73 9.93 2.84
CA THR A 114 -17.37 11.25 3.00
C THR A 114 -18.34 11.30 4.17
N ASP A 115 -18.95 10.17 4.53
CA ASP A 115 -19.83 10.01 5.69
C ASP A 115 -19.07 10.07 7.04
N TRP A 116 -17.73 10.17 7.01
CA TRP A 116 -16.90 10.38 8.20
C TRP A 116 -16.52 11.85 8.41
N ALA A 117 -16.87 12.77 7.51
CA ALA A 117 -16.36 14.15 7.51
C ALA A 117 -16.63 14.95 8.79
N SER A 118 -17.70 14.65 9.52
CA SER A 118 -18.05 15.32 10.79
C SER A 118 -17.56 14.56 12.05
N LYS A 119 -16.76 13.50 11.87
CA LYS A 119 -16.26 12.65 12.96
C LYS A 119 -14.79 12.94 13.26
N SER A 120 -14.35 12.58 14.46
CA SER A 120 -12.91 12.52 14.78
C SER A 120 -12.31 11.27 14.13
N ILE A 121 -11.31 11.47 13.27
CA ILE A 121 -10.63 10.41 12.53
C ILE A 121 -9.29 10.13 13.22
N ILE A 122 -9.05 8.87 13.55
CA ILE A 122 -7.83 8.40 14.22
C ILE A 122 -7.21 7.31 13.37
N ILE A 123 -5.90 7.42 13.12
CA ILE A 123 -5.07 6.34 12.59
C ILE A 123 -4.46 5.63 13.81
N ASN A 124 -4.68 4.33 13.93
CA ASN A 124 -4.16 3.50 15.03
C ASN A 124 -2.87 2.79 14.65
#